data_AF-A0A5M3Q4T7-F1
#
_entry.id   AF-A0A5M3Q4T7-F1
#
_cell.length_a   1.000
_cell.length_b   1.000
_cell.length_c   1.000
_cell.angle_alpha   90.00
_cell.angle_beta   90.00
_cell.angle_gamma   90.00
#
_symmetry.space_group_name_H-M   'P 1'
#
loop_
_entity.id
_entity.type
_entity.pdbx_description
1 polymer ?
#
loop_
_entity_poly.entity_id
_entity_poly.type
_entity_poly.pdbx_seq_one_letter_code
_entity_poly.pdbx_strand_id
1 'polypeptide(L)'
;MPRFIPYILLCSALFLSGCQNWQIQDIENLPPPAALPESSIAGEVQVFYWDNISGNSVEALISNEAFPESPDSIELLNELRRTPERGSNYGSLVRGYILPPATGAYTFFVSGDNETEFWLSPSADNTQKQLVAEVPAWTYELVYTKYASQRSSDIQLTAGNRYYFEIIHKEGSGGDHFSVAWEGPGLNREIISGQNIASFAGEPISELSEQGAEESYRLGYSVGYLDGSEGLAFNPNFPPLDEDQDGIYDNWEIVHSLDSTDPTDANSDPDNDLLVAADEFLLGTSENNPDTDGDGIPDGDEFALGIDPLDPSDAQGDLDGDGFTNLEEYLAGTNPADSASIPEAEPISDLTYARGFAGQYFDGIDFDQFLSARNDETIQFQSSSGSFAEGQPSDYFSAKWFGEFTPPPF
;
A
#
# COMPACT_ATOMS: atom_id res chain seq x y z
N MET A 1 -62.80 3.74 42.02
CA MET A 1 -61.78 3.98 43.08
C MET A 1 -60.54 3.18 42.73
N PRO A 2 -59.34 3.74 42.95
CA PRO A 2 -58.26 3.75 41.95
C PRO A 2 -57.43 2.45 41.91
N ARG A 3 -56.92 2.13 40.73
CA ARG A 3 -55.87 1.12 40.52
C ARG A 3 -54.51 1.75 40.81
N PHE A 4 -53.77 1.17 41.75
CA PHE A 4 -52.35 1.45 41.97
C PHE A 4 -51.52 0.73 40.89
N ILE A 5 -50.62 1.47 40.26
CA ILE A 5 -49.54 0.94 39.41
C ILE A 5 -48.25 1.07 40.23
N PRO A 6 -47.46 0.01 40.44
CA PRO A 6 -46.08 0.18 40.88
C PRO A 6 -45.19 0.38 39.64
N TYR A 7 -44.45 1.49 39.62
CA TYR A 7 -43.34 1.71 38.70
C TYR A 7 -42.18 0.81 39.12
N ILE A 8 -41.79 -0.13 38.26
CA ILE A 8 -40.45 -0.75 38.30
C ILE A 8 -39.63 0.04 37.29
N LEU A 9 -38.61 0.74 37.78
CA LEU A 9 -37.59 1.41 36.98
C LEU A 9 -36.75 0.30 36.33
N LEU A 10 -37.05 -0.04 35.07
CA LEU A 10 -36.15 -0.85 34.25
C LEU A 10 -35.10 0.10 33.66
N CYS A 11 -33.86 -0.02 34.13
CA CYS A 11 -32.71 0.62 33.52
C CYS A 11 -32.42 -0.12 32.21
N SER A 12 -32.91 0.41 31.10
CA SER A 12 -32.59 -0.10 29.77
C SER A 12 -31.17 0.35 29.39
N ALA A 13 -30.19 -0.53 29.58
CA ALA A 13 -28.94 -0.43 28.85
C ALA A 13 -29.23 -0.77 27.38
N LEU A 14 -29.24 0.24 26.53
CA LEU A 14 -29.24 0.09 25.07
C LEU A 14 -27.88 -0.45 24.66
N PHE A 15 -27.78 -1.77 24.48
CA PHE A 15 -26.78 -2.33 23.59
C PHE A 15 -27.26 -2.09 22.16
N LEU A 16 -26.71 -1.06 21.52
CA LEU A 16 -26.75 -0.91 20.07
C LEU A 16 -25.80 -1.96 19.49
N SER A 17 -26.30 -3.19 19.32
CA SER A 17 -25.71 -4.11 18.34
C SER A 17 -26.05 -3.55 16.96
N GLY A 18 -25.10 -2.83 16.36
CA GLY A 18 -25.18 -2.47 14.95
C GLY A 18 -25.09 -3.75 14.13
N CYS A 19 -26.23 -4.29 13.70
CA CYS A 19 -26.23 -5.19 12.56
C CYS A 19 -25.88 -4.34 11.32
N GLN A 20 -24.61 -4.33 10.92
CA GLN A 20 -24.28 -3.97 9.56
C GLN A 20 -24.90 -5.04 8.65
N ASN A 21 -25.85 -4.61 7.84
CA ASN A 21 -26.55 -5.46 6.89
C ASN A 21 -25.73 -5.42 5.60
N TRP A 22 -24.80 -6.37 5.40
CA TRP A 22 -24.13 -6.56 4.12
C TRP A 22 -25.17 -6.98 3.08
N GLN A 23 -25.61 -6.04 2.26
CA GLN A 23 -26.22 -6.37 0.98
C GLN A 23 -25.06 -6.80 0.08
N ILE A 24 -24.90 -8.12 -0.09
CA ILE A 24 -24.00 -8.73 -1.05
C ILE A 24 -24.33 -8.13 -2.43
N GLN A 25 -23.45 -7.30 -2.97
CA GLN A 25 -23.48 -6.99 -4.39
C GLN A 25 -23.03 -8.24 -5.15
N ASP A 26 -23.67 -8.49 -6.30
CA ASP A 26 -23.38 -9.64 -7.14
C ASP A 26 -21.90 -9.59 -7.58
N ILE A 27 -21.09 -10.52 -7.05
CA ILE A 27 -19.62 -10.58 -7.22
C ILE A 27 -19.21 -10.64 -8.69
N GLU A 28 -20.08 -11.14 -9.57
CA GLU A 28 -19.87 -11.21 -11.01
C GLU A 28 -19.92 -9.82 -11.71
N ASN A 29 -20.30 -8.77 -10.99
CA ASN A 29 -20.46 -7.39 -11.52
C ASN A 29 -19.71 -6.34 -10.70
N LEU A 30 -18.64 -6.70 -10.01
CA LEU A 30 -17.76 -5.73 -9.35
C LEU A 30 -17.00 -4.91 -10.43
N PRO A 31 -16.76 -3.60 -10.20
CA PRO A 31 -15.95 -2.82 -11.11
C PRO A 31 -14.53 -3.40 -11.18
N PRO A 32 -13.89 -3.41 -12.36
CA PRO A 32 -12.53 -3.90 -12.51
C PRO A 32 -11.55 -3.13 -11.61
N PRO A 33 -10.45 -3.73 -11.16
CA PRO A 33 -9.48 -3.08 -10.27
C PRO A 33 -8.86 -1.84 -10.93
N ALA A 34 -8.42 -0.88 -10.11
CA ALA A 34 -7.72 0.34 -10.54
C ALA A 34 -6.29 0.08 -11.06
N ALA A 35 -5.80 -1.17 -10.95
CA ALA A 35 -4.54 -1.60 -11.52
C ALA A 35 -4.55 -1.44 -13.05
N LEU A 36 -3.57 -0.69 -13.56
CA LEU A 36 -3.40 -0.51 -15.00
C LEU A 36 -2.94 -1.84 -15.61
N PRO A 37 -3.52 -2.26 -16.75
CA PRO A 37 -3.04 -3.47 -17.44
C PRO A 37 -1.56 -3.32 -17.83
N GLU A 38 -0.80 -4.42 -17.82
CA GLU A 38 0.63 -4.45 -18.19
C GLU A 38 0.90 -3.99 -19.63
N SER A 39 -0.11 -4.11 -20.50
CA SER A 39 -0.04 -3.68 -21.88
C SER A 39 -1.34 -3.02 -22.31
N SER A 40 -1.21 -1.99 -23.16
CA SER A 40 -2.35 -1.29 -23.71
C SER A 40 -3.18 -2.23 -24.58
N ILE A 41 -4.46 -2.36 -24.27
CA ILE A 41 -5.42 -3.12 -25.05
C ILE A 41 -5.95 -2.21 -26.17
N ALA A 42 -5.68 -2.58 -27.42
CA ALA A 42 -6.20 -1.84 -28.57
C ALA A 42 -7.72 -2.02 -28.70
N GLY A 43 -8.45 -0.96 -29.06
CA GLY A 43 -9.89 -1.03 -29.27
C GLY A 43 -10.74 -0.50 -28.14
N GLU A 44 -10.17 -0.33 -26.95
CA GLU A 44 -10.93 -0.02 -25.74
C GLU A 44 -10.18 0.94 -24.82
N VAL A 45 -10.93 1.71 -24.04
CA VAL A 45 -10.44 2.54 -22.94
C VAL A 45 -11.39 2.42 -21.75
N GLN A 46 -10.86 2.64 -20.55
CA GLN A 46 -11.66 2.66 -19.34
C GLN A 46 -12.21 4.07 -19.09
N VAL A 47 -13.44 4.11 -18.59
CA VAL A 47 -14.04 5.30 -18.00
C VAL A 47 -14.31 5.05 -16.52
N PHE A 48 -13.73 5.90 -15.69
CA PHE A 48 -13.77 5.88 -14.24
C PHE A 48 -14.86 6.85 -13.77
N TYR A 49 -15.68 6.46 -12.81
CA TYR A 49 -16.78 7.29 -12.31
C TYR A 49 -16.68 7.53 -10.81
N TRP A 50 -17.03 8.75 -10.41
CA TRP A 50 -17.24 9.14 -9.02
C TRP A 50 -18.65 9.70 -8.87
N ASP A 51 -19.50 8.98 -8.15
CA ASP A 51 -20.89 9.30 -7.93
C ASP A 51 -21.07 10.23 -6.71
N ASN A 52 -22.24 10.85 -6.61
CA ASN A 52 -22.60 11.79 -5.54
C ASN A 52 -21.73 13.06 -5.45
N ILE A 53 -21.03 13.43 -6.52
CA ILE A 53 -20.31 14.70 -6.61
C ILE A 53 -21.27 15.78 -7.12
N SER A 54 -21.65 16.70 -6.24
CA SER A 54 -22.56 17.80 -6.58
C SER A 54 -21.88 18.88 -7.45
N GLY A 55 -22.70 19.63 -8.19
CA GLY A 55 -22.24 20.75 -9.02
C GLY A 55 -21.90 20.33 -10.45
N ASN A 56 -21.54 21.32 -11.26
CA ASN A 56 -21.39 21.16 -12.71
C ASN A 56 -19.96 21.42 -13.19
N SER A 57 -19.04 21.75 -12.27
CA SER A 57 -17.68 22.14 -12.59
C SER A 57 -16.68 20.99 -12.49
N VAL A 58 -15.74 20.90 -13.43
CA VAL A 58 -14.62 19.94 -13.37
C VAL A 58 -13.81 20.13 -12.09
N GLU A 59 -13.65 21.37 -11.62
CA GLU A 59 -13.01 21.69 -10.33
C GLU A 59 -13.60 20.88 -9.17
N ALA A 60 -14.92 20.66 -9.15
CA ALA A 60 -15.58 19.94 -8.06
C ALA A 60 -15.28 18.43 -8.08
N LEU A 61 -14.93 17.88 -9.24
CA LEU A 61 -14.45 16.51 -9.38
C LEU A 61 -12.99 16.42 -8.95
N ILE A 62 -12.11 17.25 -9.49
CA ILE A 62 -10.67 17.15 -9.23
C ILE A 62 -10.28 17.54 -7.80
N SER A 63 -11.12 18.32 -7.10
CA SER A 63 -10.94 18.63 -5.69
C SER A 63 -11.48 17.55 -4.74
N ASN A 64 -12.11 16.49 -5.25
CA ASN A 64 -12.62 15.40 -4.44
C ASN A 64 -11.46 14.51 -3.97
N GLU A 65 -11.40 14.18 -2.68
CA GLU A 65 -10.33 13.37 -2.09
C GLU A 65 -10.21 11.96 -2.70
N ALA A 66 -11.32 11.41 -3.24
CA ALA A 66 -11.34 10.12 -3.92
C ALA A 66 -10.82 10.20 -5.36
N PHE A 67 -10.64 11.39 -5.93
CA PHE A 67 -10.17 11.56 -7.30
C PHE A 67 -8.63 11.70 -7.34
N PRO A 68 -7.92 11.06 -8.30
CA PRO A 68 -8.40 10.14 -9.33
C PRO A 68 -8.31 8.64 -8.94
N GLU A 69 -8.00 8.33 -7.69
CA GLU A 69 -7.51 6.99 -7.30
C GLU A 69 -8.60 6.01 -6.86
N SER A 70 -9.74 6.51 -6.39
CA SER A 70 -10.80 5.70 -5.76
C SER A 70 -12.15 5.92 -6.45
N PRO A 71 -12.33 5.45 -7.70
CA PRO A 71 -13.61 5.52 -8.42
C PRO A 71 -14.66 4.59 -7.79
N ASP A 72 -15.94 4.96 -7.88
CA ASP A 72 -17.06 4.10 -7.48
C ASP A 72 -17.33 2.98 -8.49
N SER A 73 -17.01 3.21 -9.76
CA SER A 73 -17.14 2.19 -10.81
C SER A 73 -16.27 2.48 -12.02
N ILE A 74 -15.95 1.44 -12.79
CA ILE A 74 -15.21 1.52 -14.05
C ILE A 74 -16.00 0.79 -15.13
N GLU A 75 -16.15 1.43 -16.29
CA GLU A 75 -16.78 0.83 -17.49
C GLU A 75 -15.80 0.88 -18.68
N LEU A 76 -16.08 0.11 -19.73
CA LEU A 76 -15.30 0.13 -20.98
C LEU A 76 -16.00 0.94 -22.06
N LEU A 77 -15.21 1.73 -22.79
CA LEU A 77 -15.62 2.44 -23.99
C LEU A 77 -14.84 1.92 -25.20
N ASN A 78 -15.56 1.68 -26.29
CA ASN A 78 -14.98 1.32 -27.59
C ASN A 78 -15.03 2.47 -28.60
N GLU A 79 -15.47 3.65 -28.17
CA GLU A 79 -15.36 4.93 -28.86
C GLU A 79 -15.32 6.04 -27.80
N LEU A 80 -14.73 7.20 -28.10
CA LEU A 80 -14.67 8.33 -27.16
C LEU A 80 -16.01 9.06 -27.09
N ARG A 81 -17.05 8.33 -26.70
CA ARG A 81 -18.41 8.81 -26.51
C ARG A 81 -19.11 7.96 -25.45
N ARG A 82 -19.88 8.63 -24.60
CA ARG A 82 -20.76 7.95 -23.65
C ARG A 82 -22.17 7.80 -24.20
N THR A 83 -22.71 6.58 -24.10
CA THR A 83 -24.14 6.24 -24.19
C THR A 83 -24.41 5.03 -23.29
N PRO A 84 -25.50 4.93 -22.50
CA PRO A 84 -26.61 5.86 -22.26
C PRO A 84 -26.47 6.64 -20.92
N GLU A 85 -27.54 7.31 -20.48
CA GLU A 85 -27.62 8.08 -19.23
C GLU A 85 -27.26 7.27 -17.98
N ARG A 86 -26.40 7.83 -17.12
CA ARG A 86 -25.97 7.30 -15.81
C ARG A 86 -26.79 7.88 -14.67
N GLY A 87 -27.14 9.16 -14.74
CA GLY A 87 -27.85 9.89 -13.70
C GLY A 87 -27.24 11.26 -13.43
N SER A 88 -27.48 11.82 -12.25
CA SER A 88 -27.07 13.17 -11.89
C SER A 88 -26.01 13.16 -10.79
N ASN A 89 -25.22 14.24 -10.69
CA ASN A 89 -24.18 14.42 -9.68
C ASN A 89 -23.09 13.35 -9.72
N TYR A 90 -22.41 13.21 -10.85
CA TYR A 90 -21.21 12.39 -10.97
C TYR A 90 -20.09 13.15 -11.67
N GLY A 91 -18.88 12.62 -11.56
CA GLY A 91 -17.77 12.96 -12.42
C GLY A 91 -17.23 11.72 -13.13
N SER A 92 -16.57 11.92 -14.26
CA SER A 92 -15.94 10.85 -15.00
C SER A 92 -14.58 11.24 -15.56
N LEU A 93 -13.68 10.27 -15.58
CA LEU A 93 -12.37 10.36 -16.21
C LEU A 93 -12.25 9.25 -17.25
N VAL A 94 -11.88 9.58 -18.47
CA VAL A 94 -11.42 8.61 -19.49
C VAL A 94 -9.95 8.84 -19.70
N ARG A 95 -9.13 7.80 -19.69
CA ARG A 95 -7.70 7.89 -20.02
C ARG A 95 -7.26 6.76 -20.92
N GLY A 96 -6.30 7.05 -21.80
CA GLY A 96 -5.82 6.08 -22.78
C GLY A 96 -4.86 6.70 -23.78
N TYR A 97 -4.69 6.02 -24.90
CA TYR A 97 -3.87 6.46 -26.00
C TYR A 97 -4.68 6.64 -27.28
N ILE A 98 -4.38 7.70 -28.05
CA ILE A 98 -4.85 7.89 -29.42
C ILE A 98 -3.79 7.37 -30.40
N LEU A 99 -4.26 6.63 -31.40
CA LEU A 99 -3.48 6.01 -32.47
C LEU A 99 -3.87 6.63 -33.83
N PRO A 100 -3.15 7.67 -34.29
CA PRO A 100 -3.46 8.33 -35.57
C PRO A 100 -3.25 7.37 -36.76
N PRO A 101 -4.24 7.22 -37.67
CA PRO A 101 -4.13 6.31 -38.81
C PRO A 101 -3.19 6.83 -39.91
N ALA A 102 -2.90 8.14 -39.93
CA ALA A 102 -2.02 8.78 -40.90
C ALA A 102 -1.22 9.90 -40.24
N THR A 103 -0.02 10.18 -40.74
CA THR A 103 0.77 11.33 -40.29
C THR A 103 0.18 12.62 -40.85
N GLY A 104 -0.04 13.61 -39.99
CA GLY A 104 -0.41 14.98 -40.40
C GLY A 104 -1.10 15.79 -39.31
N ALA A 105 -1.77 16.84 -39.74
CA ALA A 105 -2.47 17.77 -38.86
C ALA A 105 -3.87 17.24 -38.50
N TYR A 106 -4.16 17.15 -37.21
CA TYR A 106 -5.45 16.77 -36.66
C TYR A 106 -6.08 17.94 -35.89
N THR A 107 -7.39 18.08 -35.99
CA THR A 107 -8.18 18.99 -35.14
C THR A 107 -9.11 18.14 -34.28
N PHE A 108 -9.13 18.39 -32.97
CA PHE A 108 -10.00 17.71 -32.02
C PHE A 108 -11.20 18.57 -31.65
N PHE A 109 -12.30 17.90 -31.34
CA PHE A 109 -13.57 18.50 -30.98
C PHE A 109 -14.18 17.80 -29.78
N VAL A 110 -14.71 18.54 -28.81
CA VAL A 110 -15.36 17.97 -27.61
C VAL A 110 -16.78 18.49 -27.44
N SER A 111 -17.69 17.62 -27.02
CA SER A 111 -19.05 17.96 -26.56
C SER A 111 -19.30 17.32 -25.21
N GLY A 112 -20.16 17.91 -24.39
CA GLY A 112 -20.66 17.26 -23.17
C GLY A 112 -21.83 18.00 -22.54
N ASP A 113 -22.67 17.27 -21.80
CA ASP A 113 -23.62 17.88 -20.89
C ASP A 113 -22.84 18.24 -19.63
N ASN A 114 -22.84 19.51 -19.25
CA ASN A 114 -21.99 20.06 -18.18
C ASN A 114 -20.47 20.01 -18.51
N GLU A 115 -19.63 20.54 -17.61
CA GLU A 115 -18.23 20.87 -17.95
C GLU A 115 -17.46 19.64 -18.41
N THR A 116 -16.76 19.77 -19.53
CA THR A 116 -15.98 18.69 -20.14
C THR A 116 -14.67 19.23 -20.66
N GLU A 117 -13.57 18.60 -20.26
CA GLU A 117 -12.23 18.95 -20.69
C GLU A 117 -11.61 17.78 -21.47
N PHE A 118 -10.93 18.09 -22.56
CA PHE A 118 -10.15 17.14 -23.34
C PHE A 118 -8.68 17.54 -23.29
N TRP A 119 -7.87 16.69 -22.68
CA TRP A 119 -6.43 16.84 -22.52
C TRP A 119 -5.70 15.88 -23.45
N LEU A 120 -4.63 16.36 -24.08
CA LEU A 120 -3.81 15.57 -24.98
C LEU A 120 -2.33 15.84 -24.71
N SER A 121 -1.53 14.78 -24.64
CA SER A 121 -0.08 14.85 -24.58
C SER A 121 0.55 14.87 -25.98
N PRO A 122 1.68 15.56 -26.17
CA PRO A 122 2.44 15.47 -27.42
C PRO A 122 3.11 14.10 -27.62
N SER A 123 3.04 13.18 -26.66
CA SER A 123 3.63 11.84 -26.73
C SER A 123 2.85 10.81 -25.88
N ALA A 124 3.41 9.63 -25.66
CA ALA A 124 2.86 8.64 -24.74
C ALA A 124 2.96 9.07 -23.26
N ASP A 125 3.84 10.01 -22.93
CA ASP A 125 4.05 10.51 -21.57
C ASP A 125 2.83 11.32 -21.07
N ASN A 126 2.26 10.95 -19.93
CA ASN A 126 1.07 11.60 -19.35
C ASN A 126 1.36 12.91 -18.59
N THR A 127 2.64 13.23 -18.34
CA THR A 127 3.08 14.42 -17.57
C THR A 127 3.06 15.70 -18.41
N GLN A 128 3.08 15.56 -19.74
CA GLN A 128 3.14 16.67 -20.69
C GLN A 128 1.79 17.02 -21.32
N LYS A 129 0.70 16.45 -20.81
CA LYS A 129 -0.65 16.71 -21.32
C LYS A 129 -1.04 18.18 -21.22
N GLN A 130 -1.80 18.64 -22.20
CA GLN A 130 -2.32 20.00 -22.27
C GLN A 130 -3.81 19.97 -22.57
N LEU A 131 -4.56 20.92 -21.99
CA LEU A 131 -5.95 21.14 -22.34
C LEU A 131 -6.02 21.63 -23.79
N VAL A 132 -6.63 20.84 -24.67
CA VAL A 132 -6.69 21.14 -26.11
C VAL A 132 -8.08 21.53 -26.58
N ALA A 133 -9.13 21.12 -25.86
CA ALA A 133 -10.51 21.54 -26.11
C ALA A 133 -11.37 21.40 -24.85
N GLU A 134 -12.40 22.23 -24.70
CA GLU A 134 -13.30 22.19 -23.53
C GLU A 134 -14.73 22.65 -23.87
N VAL A 135 -15.69 22.13 -23.10
CA VAL A 135 -17.04 22.64 -22.92
C VAL A 135 -17.12 23.29 -21.53
N PRO A 136 -17.21 24.63 -21.43
CA PRO A 136 -17.19 25.33 -20.14
C PRO A 136 -18.56 25.36 -19.43
N ALA A 137 -19.59 24.72 -19.99
CA ALA A 137 -20.93 24.61 -19.41
C ALA A 137 -21.59 23.39 -20.02
N TRP A 138 -22.61 23.48 -20.89
CA TRP A 138 -23.23 22.29 -21.50
C TRP A 138 -23.41 22.44 -23.01
N THR A 139 -23.48 21.35 -23.75
CA THR A 139 -23.88 21.29 -25.17
C THR A 139 -24.99 20.28 -25.40
N TYR A 140 -25.58 20.24 -26.60
CA TYR A 140 -26.33 19.05 -27.01
C TYR A 140 -25.35 17.98 -27.50
N GLU A 141 -25.79 16.72 -27.47
CA GLU A 141 -24.99 15.60 -27.96
C GLU A 141 -24.47 15.84 -29.38
N LEU A 142 -23.18 15.59 -29.59
CA LEU A 142 -22.47 15.74 -30.87
C LEU A 142 -22.47 17.18 -31.44
N VAL A 143 -22.78 18.19 -30.62
CA VAL A 143 -22.69 19.61 -31.02
C VAL A 143 -21.36 20.20 -30.59
N TYR A 144 -20.47 20.36 -31.57
CA TYR A 144 -19.09 20.85 -31.39
C TYR A 144 -18.88 22.34 -31.70
N THR A 145 -19.96 23.11 -31.84
CA THR A 145 -19.90 24.48 -32.36
C THR A 145 -20.56 25.53 -31.47
N LYS A 146 -20.96 25.16 -30.25
CA LYS A 146 -21.59 26.10 -29.30
C LYS A 146 -20.56 27.05 -28.71
N TYR A 147 -19.36 26.56 -28.39
CA TYR A 147 -18.25 27.34 -27.88
C TYR A 147 -17.03 27.23 -28.80
N ALA A 148 -16.26 28.32 -28.91
CA ALA A 148 -15.01 28.30 -29.68
C ALA A 148 -13.95 27.37 -29.06
N SER A 149 -14.01 27.18 -27.74
CA SER A 149 -13.14 26.30 -26.95
C SER A 149 -13.37 24.81 -27.23
N GLN A 150 -14.48 24.43 -27.86
CA GLN A 150 -14.76 23.03 -28.22
C GLN A 150 -13.85 22.50 -29.32
N ARG A 151 -13.01 23.34 -29.94
CA ARG A 151 -12.16 23.00 -31.06
C ARG A 151 -10.71 23.31 -30.72
N SER A 152 -9.82 22.33 -30.88
CA SER A 152 -8.38 22.54 -30.73
C SER A 152 -7.77 23.37 -31.88
N SER A 153 -6.55 23.85 -31.69
CA SER A 153 -5.68 24.17 -32.83
C SER A 153 -5.32 22.90 -33.61
N ASP A 154 -4.68 23.07 -34.77
CA ASP A 154 -4.17 21.93 -35.54
C ASP A 154 -2.95 21.32 -34.81
N ILE A 155 -3.03 20.03 -34.47
CA ILE A 155 -2.02 19.27 -33.73
C ILE A 155 -1.37 18.28 -34.70
N GLN A 156 -0.03 18.28 -34.74
CA GLN A 156 0.71 17.35 -35.62
C GLN A 156 0.86 16.00 -34.93
N LEU A 157 0.30 14.96 -35.54
CA LEU A 157 0.41 13.58 -35.08
C LEU A 157 1.12 12.73 -36.14
N THR A 158 1.87 11.73 -35.70
CA THR A 158 2.63 10.82 -36.56
C THR A 158 2.05 9.41 -36.46
N ALA A 159 1.69 8.82 -37.61
CA ALA A 159 1.23 7.44 -37.66
C ALA A 159 2.29 6.48 -37.11
N GLY A 160 1.87 5.50 -36.33
CA GLY A 160 2.75 4.56 -35.62
C GLY A 160 3.19 5.03 -34.23
N ASN A 161 2.94 6.29 -33.86
CA ASN A 161 3.08 6.76 -32.48
C ASN A 161 1.74 6.65 -31.73
N ARG A 162 1.81 6.65 -30.40
CA ARG A 162 0.65 6.75 -29.50
C ARG A 162 0.73 8.04 -28.69
N TYR A 163 -0.43 8.60 -28.35
CA TYR A 163 -0.54 9.90 -27.67
C TYR A 163 -1.48 9.79 -26.48
N TYR A 164 -0.98 10.06 -25.28
CA TYR A 164 -1.78 9.99 -24.06
C TYR A 164 -2.88 11.05 -24.07
N PHE A 165 -4.08 10.71 -23.64
CA PHE A 165 -5.20 11.64 -23.51
C PHE A 165 -5.99 11.42 -22.22
N GLU A 166 -6.68 12.48 -21.78
CA GLU A 166 -7.70 12.42 -20.74
C GLU A 166 -8.98 13.12 -21.20
N ILE A 167 -10.14 12.59 -20.84
CA ILE A 167 -11.42 13.28 -20.88
C ILE A 167 -11.90 13.41 -19.44
N ILE A 168 -12.03 14.63 -18.95
CA ILE A 168 -12.56 14.89 -17.60
C ILE A 168 -13.94 15.51 -17.78
N HIS A 169 -14.97 14.88 -17.26
CA HIS A 169 -16.36 15.30 -17.44
C HIS A 169 -17.07 15.36 -16.11
N LYS A 170 -17.80 16.45 -15.86
CA LYS A 170 -18.65 16.63 -14.68
C LYS A 170 -20.10 16.72 -15.11
N GLU A 171 -20.97 15.95 -14.48
CA GLU A 171 -22.43 16.04 -14.67
C GLU A 171 -23.13 16.39 -13.36
N GLY A 172 -23.94 17.45 -13.37
CA GLY A 172 -24.72 17.87 -12.21
C GLY A 172 -26.17 17.46 -12.29
N SER A 173 -26.87 17.87 -13.34
CA SER A 173 -28.26 17.49 -13.62
C SER A 173 -28.57 17.76 -15.09
N GLY A 174 -29.28 16.85 -15.74
CA GLY A 174 -29.58 17.01 -17.16
C GLY A 174 -29.66 15.67 -17.86
N GLY A 175 -29.35 15.69 -19.16
CA GLY A 175 -28.97 14.47 -19.84
C GLY A 175 -27.49 14.23 -19.60
N ASP A 176 -27.01 13.09 -20.06
CA ASP A 176 -25.63 12.70 -19.80
C ASP A 176 -24.96 12.41 -21.12
N HIS A 177 -23.94 13.18 -21.47
CA HIS A 177 -23.04 12.80 -22.55
C HIS A 177 -21.70 13.50 -22.41
N PHE A 178 -20.70 12.85 -22.99
CA PHE A 178 -19.55 13.52 -23.56
C PHE A 178 -19.21 12.82 -24.88
N SER A 179 -18.52 13.52 -25.78
CA SER A 179 -17.89 12.89 -26.93
C SER A 179 -16.69 13.69 -27.42
N VAL A 180 -15.69 12.97 -27.92
CA VAL A 180 -14.52 13.53 -28.61
C VAL A 180 -14.52 13.05 -30.05
N ALA A 181 -14.49 14.02 -30.97
CA ALA A 181 -14.36 13.81 -32.39
C ALA A 181 -13.07 14.42 -32.92
N TRP A 182 -12.65 14.00 -34.11
CA TRP A 182 -11.49 14.55 -34.78
C TRP A 182 -11.68 14.69 -36.29
N GLU A 183 -10.89 15.55 -36.90
CA GLU A 183 -10.71 15.68 -38.35
C GLU A 183 -9.21 15.58 -38.65
N GLY A 184 -8.82 15.02 -39.79
CA GLY A 184 -7.40 14.83 -40.11
C GLY A 184 -7.16 14.30 -41.53
N PRO A 185 -5.92 13.89 -41.86
CA PRO A 185 -5.56 13.40 -43.18
C PRO A 185 -6.42 12.19 -43.58
N GLY A 186 -7.32 12.39 -44.55
CA GLY A 186 -8.21 11.34 -45.04
C GLY A 186 -9.44 11.05 -44.17
N LEU A 187 -9.64 11.81 -43.08
CA LEU A 187 -10.79 11.66 -42.19
C LEU A 187 -11.69 12.90 -42.26
N ASN A 188 -13.00 12.66 -42.42
CA ASN A 188 -14.00 13.68 -42.10
C ASN A 188 -14.23 13.71 -40.59
N ARG A 189 -15.00 14.68 -40.08
CA ARG A 189 -15.34 14.71 -38.66
C ARG A 189 -16.05 13.45 -38.24
N GLU A 190 -15.43 12.72 -37.35
CA GLU A 190 -15.98 11.50 -36.77
C GLU A 190 -15.54 11.34 -35.32
N ILE A 191 -16.31 10.59 -34.54
CA ILE A 191 -15.96 10.22 -33.17
C ILE A 191 -14.74 9.30 -33.24
N ILE A 192 -13.80 9.47 -32.30
CA ILE A 192 -12.62 8.60 -32.26
C ILE A 192 -13.07 7.22 -31.79
N SER A 193 -13.02 6.24 -32.70
CA SER A 193 -13.47 4.87 -32.45
C SER A 193 -12.34 3.98 -31.90
N GLY A 194 -12.70 2.76 -31.51
CA GLY A 194 -11.81 1.67 -31.09
C GLY A 194 -10.64 1.44 -32.04
N GLN A 195 -10.81 1.71 -33.34
CA GLN A 195 -9.73 1.56 -34.33
C GLN A 195 -8.54 2.50 -34.08
N ASN A 196 -8.76 3.57 -33.30
CA ASN A 196 -7.80 4.63 -33.07
C ASN A 196 -7.55 4.92 -31.58
N ILE A 197 -7.94 4.01 -30.69
CA ILE A 197 -7.70 4.13 -29.25
C ILE A 197 -7.10 2.85 -28.68
N ALA A 198 -6.38 2.98 -27.58
CA ALA A 198 -5.93 1.87 -26.76
C ALA A 198 -5.96 2.24 -25.28
N SER A 199 -6.14 1.24 -24.42
CA SER A 199 -6.26 1.45 -22.98
C SER A 199 -4.97 2.03 -22.39
N PHE A 200 -5.12 2.80 -21.32
CA PHE A 200 -3.96 3.22 -20.55
C PHE A 200 -3.41 2.00 -19.81
N ALA A 201 -2.14 1.74 -20.03
CA ALA A 201 -1.33 0.72 -19.40
C ALA A 201 -0.08 1.40 -18.89
N GLY A 202 0.46 0.95 -17.76
CA GLY A 202 1.80 1.35 -17.35
C GLY A 202 2.77 1.06 -18.51
N GLU A 203 3.73 1.96 -18.76
CA GLU A 203 4.83 1.60 -19.64
C GLU A 203 5.50 0.33 -19.08
N PRO A 204 5.96 -0.61 -19.93
CA PRO A 204 6.79 -1.70 -19.45
C PRO A 204 7.96 -1.08 -18.68
N ILE A 205 8.02 -1.40 -17.39
CA ILE A 205 8.99 -0.87 -16.44
C ILE A 205 10.37 -1.23 -16.97
N SER A 206 11.03 -0.26 -17.60
CA SER A 206 12.40 -0.41 -18.10
C SER A 206 13.37 0.56 -17.44
N GLU A 207 12.91 1.33 -16.45
CA GLU A 207 13.67 2.13 -15.48
C GLU A 207 12.64 3.00 -14.74
N LEU A 208 12.19 2.62 -13.54
CA LEU A 208 11.30 3.49 -12.75
C LEU A 208 12.10 4.67 -12.20
N SER A 209 11.58 5.88 -12.40
CA SER A 209 11.97 7.04 -11.60
C SER A 209 11.39 6.92 -10.19
N GLU A 210 12.03 7.56 -9.20
CA GLU A 210 11.61 7.61 -7.79
C GLU A 210 10.09 7.90 -7.61
N GLN A 211 9.53 8.74 -8.48
CA GLN A 211 8.11 9.10 -8.47
C GLN A 211 7.19 7.99 -9.02
N GLY A 212 7.65 7.22 -9.99
CA GLY A 212 6.93 6.05 -10.50
C GLY A 212 6.95 4.89 -9.51
N ALA A 213 8.04 4.74 -8.75
CA ALA A 213 8.11 3.79 -7.64
C ALA A 213 7.12 4.14 -6.51
N GLU A 214 6.94 5.42 -6.17
CA GLU A 214 5.98 5.89 -5.15
C GLU A 214 4.51 5.70 -5.59
N GLU A 215 4.21 5.87 -6.88
CA GLU A 215 2.87 5.65 -7.45
C GLU A 215 2.54 4.15 -7.56
N SER A 216 3.50 3.33 -8.00
CA SER A 216 3.41 1.87 -7.99
C SER A 216 3.32 1.30 -6.57
N TYR A 217 4.04 1.86 -5.61
CA TYR A 217 3.97 1.53 -4.18
C TYR A 217 2.55 1.78 -3.63
N ARG A 218 1.93 2.93 -3.91
CA ARG A 218 0.56 3.21 -3.45
C ARG A 218 -0.49 2.26 -4.06
N LEU A 219 -0.34 1.89 -5.33
CA LEU A 219 -1.25 0.98 -6.04
C LEU A 219 -1.08 -0.48 -5.62
N GLY A 220 0.16 -0.96 -5.47
CA GLY A 220 0.47 -2.31 -4.98
C GLY A 220 0.08 -2.49 -3.51
N TYR A 221 0.39 -1.49 -2.66
CA TYR A 221 0.04 -1.50 -1.24
C TYR A 221 -1.47 -1.53 -1.03
N SER A 222 -2.26 -0.79 -1.83
CA SER A 222 -3.72 -0.80 -1.67
C SER A 222 -4.38 -2.11 -2.12
N VAL A 223 -3.79 -2.84 -3.07
CA VAL A 223 -4.30 -4.16 -3.51
C VAL A 223 -3.86 -5.27 -2.54
N GLY A 224 -2.58 -5.30 -2.14
CA GLY A 224 -2.06 -6.29 -1.21
C GLY A 224 -2.63 -6.15 0.21
N TYR A 225 -2.78 -4.91 0.69
CA TYR A 225 -3.35 -4.64 2.02
C TYR A 225 -4.82 -5.08 2.12
N LEU A 226 -5.63 -4.89 1.08
CA LEU A 226 -7.04 -5.31 1.06
C LEU A 226 -7.22 -6.83 0.97
N ASP A 227 -6.43 -7.50 0.14
CA ASP A 227 -6.52 -8.97 -0.01
C ASP A 227 -6.00 -9.70 1.25
N GLY A 228 -4.94 -9.16 1.88
CA GLY A 228 -4.40 -9.65 3.15
C GLY A 228 -5.30 -9.39 4.36
N SER A 229 -5.88 -8.19 4.50
CA SER A 229 -6.71 -7.86 5.66
C SER A 229 -8.08 -8.54 5.68
N GLU A 230 -8.58 -8.99 4.51
CA GLU A 230 -9.90 -9.63 4.36
C GLU A 230 -9.80 -11.15 4.09
N GLY A 231 -8.59 -11.74 4.09
CA GLY A 231 -8.38 -13.17 3.90
C GLY A 231 -8.87 -13.71 2.55
N LEU A 232 -8.78 -12.88 1.50
CA LEU A 232 -9.21 -13.26 0.16
C LEU A 232 -8.13 -14.10 -0.53
N ALA A 233 -8.55 -15.17 -1.22
CA ALA A 233 -7.63 -15.98 -2.00
C ALA A 233 -7.22 -15.23 -3.27
N PHE A 234 -5.90 -15.12 -3.52
CA PHE A 234 -5.34 -14.53 -4.72
C PHE A 234 -6.01 -15.06 -6.00
N ASN A 235 -6.34 -14.15 -6.91
CA ASN A 235 -6.92 -14.51 -8.20
C ASN A 235 -5.86 -15.23 -9.07
N PRO A 236 -6.03 -16.52 -9.37
CA PRO A 236 -5.01 -17.31 -10.07
C PRO A 236 -4.80 -16.90 -11.54
N ASN A 237 -5.62 -15.98 -12.07
CA ASN A 237 -5.44 -15.43 -13.42
C ASN A 237 -4.54 -14.19 -13.44
N PHE A 238 -4.24 -13.62 -12.27
CA PHE A 238 -3.39 -12.43 -12.11
C PHE A 238 -2.55 -12.59 -10.83
N PRO A 239 -1.68 -13.63 -10.76
CA PRO A 239 -0.74 -13.73 -9.66
C PRO A 239 0.17 -12.50 -9.69
N PRO A 240 0.53 -11.94 -8.52
CA PRO A 240 1.63 -10.99 -8.44
C PRO A 240 2.90 -11.59 -9.06
N LEU A 241 3.75 -10.73 -9.62
CA LEU A 241 4.99 -11.18 -10.24
C LEU A 241 5.92 -11.74 -9.15
N ASP A 242 6.50 -12.90 -9.45
CA ASP A 242 7.43 -13.67 -8.64
C ASP A 242 8.44 -14.25 -9.65
N GLU A 243 9.45 -13.45 -10.00
CA GLU A 243 10.36 -13.70 -11.12
C GLU A 243 11.25 -14.93 -10.85
N ASP A 244 11.65 -15.18 -9.61
CA ASP A 244 12.49 -16.30 -9.23
C ASP A 244 11.77 -17.49 -8.56
N GLN A 245 10.46 -17.35 -8.31
CA GLN A 245 9.54 -18.39 -7.84
C GLN A 245 9.84 -18.90 -6.44
N ASP A 246 10.23 -18.01 -5.52
CA ASP A 246 10.48 -18.36 -4.13
C ASP A 246 9.29 -18.15 -3.19
N GLY A 247 8.23 -17.51 -3.69
CA GLY A 247 6.97 -17.30 -2.98
C GLY A 247 6.84 -15.93 -2.31
N ILE A 248 7.86 -15.07 -2.44
CA ILE A 248 7.78 -13.64 -2.22
C ILE A 248 7.53 -12.96 -3.57
N TYR A 249 6.82 -11.84 -3.57
CA TYR A 249 6.54 -11.12 -4.82
C TYR A 249 7.59 -10.03 -5.05
N ASP A 250 8.01 -9.84 -6.31
CA ASP A 250 9.06 -8.88 -6.71
C ASP A 250 8.86 -7.48 -6.10
N ASN A 251 7.60 -7.04 -6.01
CA ASN A 251 7.28 -5.72 -5.48
C ASN A 251 7.51 -5.59 -3.97
N TRP A 252 7.37 -6.68 -3.23
CA TRP A 252 7.72 -6.73 -1.82
C TRP A 252 9.24 -6.76 -1.69
N GLU A 253 9.91 -7.68 -2.39
CA GLU A 253 11.38 -7.81 -2.37
C GLU A 253 12.11 -6.48 -2.64
N ILE A 254 11.69 -5.75 -3.67
CA ILE A 254 12.29 -4.47 -4.05
C ILE A 254 12.19 -3.42 -2.93
N VAL A 255 11.05 -3.34 -2.22
CA VAL A 255 10.84 -2.37 -1.13
C VAL A 255 11.70 -2.73 0.08
N HIS A 256 11.85 -4.02 0.28
CA HIS A 256 12.50 -4.66 1.41
C HIS A 256 14.00 -4.95 1.16
N SER A 257 14.52 -4.38 0.06
CA SER A 257 15.94 -4.44 -0.34
C SER A 257 16.48 -5.86 -0.60
N LEU A 258 15.57 -6.78 -0.93
CA LEU A 258 15.84 -8.11 -1.46
C LEU A 258 16.01 -8.05 -2.98
N ASP A 259 16.56 -9.10 -3.56
CA ASP A 259 16.86 -9.27 -4.99
C ASP A 259 15.83 -10.21 -5.62
N SER A 260 14.88 -9.64 -6.35
CA SER A 260 13.78 -10.34 -7.05
C SER A 260 14.22 -11.33 -8.15
N THR A 261 15.51 -11.64 -8.23
CA THR A 261 16.08 -12.64 -9.15
C THR A 261 16.91 -13.71 -8.44
N ASP A 262 17.06 -13.62 -7.11
CA ASP A 262 17.79 -14.56 -6.27
C ASP A 262 16.87 -15.27 -5.28
N PRO A 263 16.36 -16.49 -5.62
CA PRO A 263 15.33 -17.18 -4.84
C PRO A 263 15.82 -17.71 -3.48
N THR A 264 17.05 -17.36 -3.08
CA THR A 264 17.64 -17.76 -1.81
C THR A 264 17.47 -16.72 -0.73
N ASP A 265 17.17 -15.48 -1.08
CA ASP A 265 17.02 -14.40 -0.11
C ASP A 265 15.64 -14.39 0.58
N ALA A 266 14.63 -15.08 0.03
CA ALA A 266 13.44 -15.46 0.80
C ALA A 266 13.73 -16.25 2.08
N ASN A 267 14.90 -16.92 2.13
CA ASN A 267 15.37 -17.63 3.33
C ASN A 267 16.41 -16.81 4.12
N SER A 268 16.61 -15.54 3.78
CA SER A 268 17.44 -14.63 4.55
C SER A 268 16.69 -14.12 5.77
N ASP A 269 17.46 -13.71 6.78
CA ASP A 269 17.00 -13.12 8.04
C ASP A 269 17.80 -11.82 8.19
N PRO A 270 17.36 -10.72 7.55
CA PRO A 270 18.17 -9.52 7.43
C PRO A 270 18.33 -8.76 8.74
N ASP A 271 17.35 -8.80 9.64
CA ASP A 271 17.37 -8.14 10.94
C ASP A 271 17.77 -9.04 12.12
N ASN A 272 17.91 -10.34 11.90
CA ASN A 272 18.41 -11.35 12.84
C ASN A 272 17.47 -11.61 14.03
N ASP A 273 16.17 -11.60 13.78
CA ASP A 273 15.14 -11.90 14.79
C ASP A 273 14.66 -13.37 14.77
N LEU A 274 15.25 -14.19 13.89
CA LEU A 274 14.95 -15.61 13.65
C LEU A 274 13.69 -15.88 12.81
N LEU A 275 13.11 -14.85 12.22
CA LEU A 275 12.09 -14.94 11.18
C LEU A 275 12.79 -14.75 9.82
N VAL A 276 12.45 -15.58 8.84
CA VAL A 276 12.99 -15.40 7.48
C VAL A 276 12.08 -14.49 6.68
N ALA A 277 12.63 -13.78 5.69
CA ALA A 277 11.90 -12.83 4.86
C ALA A 277 10.58 -13.38 4.30
N ALA A 278 10.51 -14.67 3.93
CA ALA A 278 9.27 -15.29 3.46
C ALA A 278 8.20 -15.45 4.55
N ASP A 279 8.61 -15.72 5.79
CA ASP A 279 7.70 -15.81 6.92
C ASP A 279 7.21 -14.41 7.32
N GLU A 280 8.07 -13.41 7.23
CA GLU A 280 7.72 -12.01 7.48
C GLU A 280 6.73 -11.46 6.46
N PHE A 281 6.95 -11.78 5.18
CA PHE A 281 6.02 -11.50 4.11
C PHE A 281 4.62 -12.09 4.39
N LEU A 282 4.56 -13.30 4.95
CA LEU A 282 3.30 -13.98 5.28
C LEU A 282 2.61 -13.38 6.52
N LEU A 283 3.41 -12.95 7.50
CA LEU A 283 2.94 -12.38 8.77
C LEU A 283 2.62 -10.88 8.67
N GLY A 284 3.13 -10.20 7.64
CA GLY A 284 3.00 -8.76 7.47
C GLY A 284 3.95 -7.95 8.36
N THR A 285 5.01 -8.60 8.87
CA THR A 285 6.10 -7.98 9.64
C THR A 285 7.18 -7.45 8.70
N SER A 286 8.22 -6.83 9.24
CA SER A 286 9.25 -6.15 8.46
C SER A 286 10.62 -6.78 8.66
N GLU A 287 11.18 -7.33 7.58
CA GLU A 287 12.48 -8.01 7.47
C GLU A 287 13.73 -7.18 7.72
N ASN A 288 13.54 -5.90 7.96
CA ASN A 288 14.59 -4.96 8.31
C ASN A 288 14.36 -4.34 9.69
N ASN A 289 13.35 -4.81 10.43
CA ASN A 289 12.96 -4.30 11.72
C ASN A 289 12.50 -5.44 12.65
N PRO A 290 13.34 -5.85 13.60
CA PRO A 290 13.15 -7.07 14.38
C PRO A 290 12.03 -6.99 15.43
N ASP A 291 11.18 -5.96 15.40
CA ASP A 291 10.10 -5.67 16.37
C ASP A 291 9.13 -4.70 15.67
N THR A 292 8.20 -5.25 14.89
CA THR A 292 7.37 -4.50 13.93
C THR A 292 6.39 -3.57 14.62
N ASP A 293 5.78 -4.00 15.73
CA ASP A 293 4.80 -3.19 16.45
C ASP A 293 5.40 -2.28 17.55
N GLY A 294 6.67 -2.49 17.88
CA GLY A 294 7.48 -1.66 18.76
C GLY A 294 7.15 -1.83 20.24
N ASP A 295 6.66 -2.99 20.66
CA ASP A 295 6.30 -3.27 22.04
C ASP A 295 7.45 -3.82 22.90
N GLY A 296 8.53 -4.23 22.25
CA GLY A 296 9.78 -4.69 22.86
C GLY A 296 9.98 -6.22 22.87
N ILE A 297 9.10 -6.99 22.25
CA ILE A 297 9.31 -8.41 21.92
C ILE A 297 9.57 -8.51 20.40
N PRO A 298 10.59 -9.25 19.93
CA PRO A 298 10.84 -9.43 18.51
C PRO A 298 9.80 -10.27 17.77
N ASP A 299 9.56 -9.97 16.49
CA ASP A 299 8.52 -10.62 15.68
C ASP A 299 8.69 -12.15 15.63
N GLY A 300 9.93 -12.63 15.45
CA GLY A 300 10.27 -14.05 15.49
C GLY A 300 10.02 -14.72 16.86
N ASP A 301 10.23 -14.01 17.96
CA ASP A 301 9.95 -14.49 19.33
C ASP A 301 8.43 -14.55 19.58
N GLU A 302 7.70 -13.54 19.13
CA GLU A 302 6.24 -13.47 19.21
C GLU A 302 5.57 -14.59 18.42
N PHE A 303 6.02 -14.80 17.19
CA PHE A 303 5.56 -15.91 16.34
C PHE A 303 5.80 -17.27 16.99
N ALA A 304 6.96 -17.47 17.62
CA ALA A 304 7.29 -18.72 18.31
C ALA A 304 6.41 -18.97 19.55
N LEU A 305 5.99 -17.90 20.22
CA LEU A 305 5.10 -17.94 21.40
C LEU A 305 3.61 -17.99 21.03
N GLY A 306 3.26 -17.68 19.78
CA GLY A 306 1.89 -17.63 19.29
C GLY A 306 1.12 -16.38 19.76
N ILE A 307 1.86 -15.31 20.03
CA ILE A 307 1.35 -13.94 20.20
C ILE A 307 1.47 -13.21 18.85
N ASP A 308 0.81 -12.06 18.67
CA ASP A 308 0.61 -11.39 17.38
C ASP A 308 1.65 -10.28 17.18
N PRO A 309 2.63 -10.45 16.25
CA PRO A 309 3.70 -9.46 16.01
C PRO A 309 3.25 -8.07 15.52
N LEU A 310 1.93 -7.88 15.34
CA LEU A 310 1.31 -6.64 14.90
C LEU A 310 0.38 -6.04 15.97
N ASP A 311 0.24 -6.66 17.15
CA ASP A 311 -0.59 -6.18 18.26
C ASP A 311 0.26 -5.78 19.49
N PRO A 312 0.65 -4.50 19.60
CA PRO A 312 1.58 -4.05 20.65
C PRO A 312 0.96 -4.04 22.05
N SER A 313 -0.31 -4.45 22.16
CA SER A 313 -1.01 -4.57 23.43
C SER A 313 -0.82 -5.93 24.08
N ASP A 314 -0.36 -6.94 23.33
CA ASP A 314 -0.25 -8.30 23.83
C ASP A 314 1.05 -8.58 24.60
N ALA A 315 2.12 -7.77 24.43
CA ALA A 315 3.26 -7.71 25.36
C ALA A 315 2.85 -7.45 26.81
N GLN A 316 1.77 -6.68 27.01
CA GLN A 316 1.18 -6.39 28.33
C GLN A 316 0.16 -7.44 28.77
N GLY A 317 -0.16 -8.41 27.90
CA GLY A 317 -0.93 -9.60 28.21
C GLY A 317 -0.18 -10.56 29.12
N ASP A 318 -0.90 -11.54 29.64
CA ASP A 318 -0.41 -12.60 30.54
C ASP A 318 -0.88 -13.91 29.91
N LEU A 319 -0.05 -14.47 29.02
CA LEU A 319 -0.42 -15.55 28.11
C LEU A 319 -0.78 -16.84 28.88
N ASP A 320 -0.11 -17.13 29.98
CA ASP A 320 -0.32 -18.33 30.78
C ASP A 320 -1.11 -18.13 32.08
N GLY A 321 -1.35 -16.88 32.49
CA GLY A 321 -2.18 -16.50 33.63
C GLY A 321 -1.48 -16.57 34.99
N ASP A 322 -0.15 -16.53 35.04
CA ASP A 322 0.63 -16.61 36.27
C ASP A 322 0.84 -15.24 36.97
N GLY A 323 0.49 -14.16 36.27
CA GLY A 323 0.49 -12.79 36.78
C GLY A 323 1.68 -11.94 36.39
N PHE A 324 2.57 -12.42 35.51
CA PHE A 324 3.59 -11.62 34.82
C PHE A 324 3.15 -11.32 33.39
N THR A 325 3.62 -10.22 32.81
CA THR A 325 3.32 -9.93 31.40
C THR A 325 4.28 -10.65 30.46
N ASN A 326 3.84 -10.91 29.23
CA ASN A 326 4.66 -11.54 28.20
C ASN A 326 6.01 -10.82 28.02
N LEU A 327 6.01 -9.49 28.03
CA LEU A 327 7.22 -8.67 27.97
C LEU A 327 8.11 -8.80 29.23
N GLU A 328 7.52 -8.88 30.43
CA GLU A 328 8.29 -9.07 31.67
C GLU A 328 9.03 -10.41 31.65
N GLU A 329 8.38 -11.44 31.13
CA GLU A 329 8.94 -12.77 30.98
C GLU A 329 9.99 -12.85 29.88
N TYR A 330 9.72 -12.25 28.72
CA TYR A 330 10.68 -12.12 27.63
C TYR A 330 11.98 -11.43 28.11
N LEU A 331 11.85 -10.28 28.78
CA LEU A 331 12.99 -9.55 29.35
C LEU A 331 13.71 -10.32 30.47
N ALA A 332 13.00 -11.18 31.19
CA ALA A 332 13.57 -12.06 32.21
C ALA A 332 14.22 -13.33 31.62
N GLY A 333 14.02 -13.61 30.33
CA GLY A 333 14.44 -14.85 29.67
C GLY A 333 13.69 -16.07 30.18
N THR A 334 12.48 -15.87 30.68
CA THR A 334 11.54 -16.93 31.08
C THR A 334 10.54 -17.19 29.96
N ASN A 335 9.82 -18.32 30.00
CA ASN A 335 8.90 -18.72 28.94
C ASN A 335 7.47 -18.20 29.21
N PRO A 336 6.95 -17.24 28.43
CA PRO A 336 5.62 -16.65 28.62
C PRO A 336 4.43 -17.61 28.48
N ALA A 337 4.67 -18.82 27.94
CA ALA A 337 3.64 -19.84 27.75
C ALA A 337 3.64 -20.92 28.84
N ASP A 338 4.47 -20.81 29.88
CA ASP A 338 4.60 -21.79 30.95
C ASP A 338 4.51 -21.16 32.34
N SER A 339 3.34 -21.25 32.98
CA SER A 339 3.05 -20.68 34.32
C SER A 339 3.95 -21.16 35.47
N ALA A 340 4.83 -22.13 35.23
CA ALA A 340 5.87 -22.55 36.17
C ALA A 340 7.21 -21.83 35.97
N SER A 341 7.37 -21.14 34.84
CA SER A 341 8.51 -20.38 34.37
C SER A 341 8.33 -18.89 34.70
N ILE A 342 8.16 -18.57 35.98
CA ILE A 342 8.05 -17.18 36.42
C ILE A 342 9.39 -16.44 36.38
N PRO A 343 9.39 -15.13 36.08
CA PRO A 343 10.49 -14.23 36.41
C PRO A 343 10.84 -14.38 37.89
N GLU A 344 12.13 -14.58 38.23
CA GLU A 344 12.54 -14.58 39.64
C GLU A 344 12.15 -13.24 40.27
N ALA A 345 11.14 -13.26 41.15
CA ALA A 345 10.64 -12.09 41.83
C ALA A 345 11.71 -11.51 42.77
N GLU A 346 12.62 -10.72 42.23
CA GLU A 346 13.43 -9.83 43.06
C GLU A 346 12.55 -8.62 43.43
N PRO A 347 12.24 -8.41 44.72
CA PRO A 347 11.47 -7.25 45.12
C PRO A 347 12.31 -6.01 44.78
N ILE A 348 11.88 -5.21 43.80
CA ILE A 348 12.50 -3.91 43.50
C ILE A 348 12.14 -2.93 44.63
N SER A 349 12.86 -3.06 45.74
CA SER A 349 13.11 -1.99 46.68
C SER A 349 14.58 -1.66 46.60
N ASP A 350 14.88 -0.47 46.08
CA ASP A 350 16.22 0.12 45.95
C ASP A 350 17.07 -0.47 44.80
N LEU A 351 17.09 0.22 43.66
CA LEU A 351 18.21 0.15 42.72
C LEU A 351 19.47 0.64 43.44
N THR A 352 20.10 -0.26 44.20
CA THR A 352 21.47 -0.09 44.63
C THR A 352 22.34 -0.51 43.46
N TYR A 353 22.99 0.46 42.81
CA TYR A 353 24.02 0.19 41.81
C TYR A 353 24.97 -0.89 42.36
N ALA A 354 24.96 -2.07 41.72
CA ALA A 354 25.91 -3.12 42.05
C ALA A 354 27.31 -2.64 41.66
N ARG A 355 28.27 -2.75 42.58
CA ARG A 355 29.63 -2.32 42.32
C ARG A 355 30.27 -3.26 41.30
N GLY A 356 30.65 -2.74 40.14
CA GLY A 356 31.32 -3.51 39.09
C GLY A 356 30.75 -3.25 37.71
N PHE A 357 31.15 -4.06 36.75
CA PHE A 357 30.62 -4.07 35.38
C PHE A 357 29.94 -5.41 35.12
N ALA A 358 28.80 -5.40 34.46
CA ALA A 358 28.19 -6.61 33.94
C ALA A 358 29.00 -7.10 32.73
N GLY A 359 29.82 -8.14 32.93
CA GLY A 359 30.64 -8.77 31.90
C GLY A 359 29.93 -9.97 31.27
N GLN A 360 29.92 -10.04 29.95
CA GLN A 360 29.47 -11.18 29.16
C GLN A 360 30.66 -11.77 28.40
N TYR A 361 30.73 -13.10 28.36
CA TYR A 361 31.87 -13.86 27.86
C TYR A 361 31.44 -14.86 26.81
N PHE A 362 32.19 -14.93 25.71
CA PHE A 362 31.83 -15.70 24.53
C PHE A 362 33.01 -16.57 24.07
N ASP A 363 32.68 -17.66 23.39
CA ASP A 363 33.59 -18.35 22.47
C ASP A 363 33.63 -17.60 21.14
N GLY A 364 34.77 -17.66 20.45
CA GLY A 364 34.98 -16.92 19.20
C GLY A 364 35.33 -15.45 19.39
N ILE A 365 35.84 -14.81 18.34
CA ILE A 365 36.31 -13.42 18.41
C ILE A 365 35.22 -12.39 18.13
N ASP A 366 34.09 -12.81 17.57
CA ASP A 366 32.99 -11.95 17.13
C ASP A 366 31.70 -12.16 17.94
N PHE A 367 31.85 -12.63 19.19
CA PHE A 367 30.75 -12.91 20.13
C PHE A 367 29.86 -14.10 19.74
N ASP A 368 30.46 -15.08 19.04
CA ASP A 368 29.81 -16.21 18.37
C ASP A 368 28.90 -17.06 19.28
N GLN A 369 29.39 -17.46 20.46
CA GLN A 369 28.60 -18.27 21.39
C GLN A 369 28.70 -17.75 22.82
N PHE A 370 27.57 -17.35 23.41
CA PHE A 370 27.52 -16.96 24.81
C PHE A 370 27.89 -18.12 25.74
N LEU A 371 28.82 -17.87 26.66
CA LEU A 371 29.27 -18.86 27.65
C LEU A 371 28.75 -18.53 29.04
N SER A 372 28.94 -17.27 29.48
CA SER A 372 28.54 -16.85 30.81
C SER A 372 28.47 -15.33 30.94
N ALA A 373 27.71 -14.87 31.93
CA ALA A 373 27.73 -13.49 32.40
C ALA A 373 28.02 -13.45 33.90
N ARG A 374 28.72 -12.40 34.35
CA ARG A 374 28.95 -12.13 35.77
C ARG A 374 29.26 -10.66 36.02
N ASN A 375 29.10 -10.22 37.27
CA ASN A 375 29.52 -8.89 37.70
C ASN A 375 31.03 -8.89 38.05
N ASP A 376 31.82 -8.12 37.30
CA ASP A 376 33.26 -7.95 37.54
C ASP A 376 33.53 -6.62 38.26
N GLU A 377 33.99 -6.70 39.51
CA GLU A 377 34.37 -5.50 40.26
C GLU A 377 35.54 -4.72 39.64
N THR A 378 36.39 -5.42 38.87
CA THR A 378 37.50 -4.83 38.11
C THR A 378 37.73 -5.59 36.80
N ILE A 379 37.97 -4.87 35.71
CA ILE A 379 38.36 -5.46 34.41
C ILE A 379 39.88 -5.60 34.36
N GLN A 380 40.38 -6.85 34.31
CA GLN A 380 41.81 -7.17 34.31
C GLN A 380 42.22 -7.83 32.99
N PHE A 381 42.68 -7.04 32.01
CA PHE A 381 43.07 -7.52 30.67
C PHE A 381 44.28 -8.48 30.64
N GLN A 382 44.91 -8.76 31.78
CA GLN A 382 46.03 -9.70 31.91
C GLN A 382 45.59 -10.88 32.78
N SER A 383 44.85 -11.83 32.20
CA SER A 383 44.53 -13.07 32.91
C SER A 383 45.74 -14.00 32.91
N SER A 384 46.03 -14.64 34.04
CA SER A 384 47.14 -15.62 34.15
C SER A 384 46.82 -16.98 33.52
N SER A 385 45.56 -17.18 33.11
CA SER A 385 44.98 -18.40 32.53
C SER A 385 44.74 -18.33 31.02
N GLY A 386 44.89 -17.16 30.39
CA GLY A 386 44.66 -16.96 28.95
C GLY A 386 43.21 -16.61 28.59
N SER A 387 42.22 -16.89 29.44
CA SER A 387 40.81 -16.53 29.23
C SER A 387 40.24 -15.70 30.39
N PHE A 388 39.10 -15.05 30.19
CA PHE A 388 38.43 -14.28 31.25
C PHE A 388 37.40 -15.09 32.02
N ALA A 389 36.83 -16.15 31.46
CA ALA A 389 35.80 -16.96 32.10
C ALA A 389 36.08 -18.47 32.04
N GLU A 390 35.49 -19.20 32.98
CA GLU A 390 35.50 -20.67 32.96
C GLU A 390 34.73 -21.17 31.73
N GLY A 391 35.31 -22.12 30.99
CA GLY A 391 34.76 -22.59 29.72
C GLY A 391 35.17 -21.78 28.49
N GLN A 392 35.73 -20.58 28.67
CA GLN A 392 36.25 -19.77 27.58
C GLN A 392 37.64 -20.29 27.13
N PRO A 393 37.88 -20.48 25.83
CA PRO A 393 39.17 -20.97 25.34
C PRO A 393 40.29 -19.98 25.65
N SER A 394 41.53 -20.49 25.72
CA SER A 394 42.70 -19.68 26.06
C SER A 394 43.11 -18.68 24.97
N ASP A 395 42.61 -18.88 23.74
CA ASP A 395 42.79 -18.03 22.57
C ASP A 395 41.46 -18.01 21.79
N TYR A 396 41.24 -16.99 20.94
CA TYR A 396 40.03 -16.85 20.10
C TYR A 396 38.72 -16.76 20.91
N PHE A 397 38.64 -15.73 21.73
CA PHE A 397 37.45 -15.45 22.53
C PHE A 397 37.15 -13.95 22.55
N SER A 398 35.93 -13.59 22.93
CA SER A 398 35.52 -12.20 23.11
C SER A 398 34.79 -11.98 24.44
N ALA A 399 34.80 -10.74 24.91
CA ALA A 399 34.12 -10.33 26.13
C ALA A 399 33.66 -8.88 26.00
N LYS A 400 32.47 -8.56 26.53
CA LYS A 400 31.93 -7.20 26.59
C LYS A 400 31.47 -6.87 28.01
N TRP A 401 31.69 -5.64 28.44
CA TRP A 401 31.34 -5.15 29.78
C TRP A 401 30.43 -3.93 29.67
N PHE A 402 29.35 -3.95 30.44
CA PHE A 402 28.40 -2.85 30.55
C PHE A 402 28.42 -2.27 31.95
N GLY A 403 28.38 -0.93 32.06
CA GLY A 403 28.30 -0.25 33.35
C GLY A 403 28.61 1.23 33.25
N GLU A 404 28.18 1.98 34.27
CA GLU A 404 28.54 3.38 34.44
C GLU A 404 29.81 3.50 35.27
N PHE A 405 30.78 4.31 34.84
CA PHE A 405 31.95 4.64 35.65
C PHE A 405 32.07 6.15 35.82
N THR A 406 32.49 6.58 37.00
CA THR A 406 32.86 7.98 37.23
C THR A 406 34.35 8.13 36.90
N PRO A 407 34.73 9.01 35.94
CA PRO A 407 36.13 9.27 35.65
C PRO A 407 36.83 9.89 36.88
N PRO A 408 38.11 9.58 37.14
CA PRO A 408 38.84 10.20 38.25
C PRO A 408 38.91 11.72 38.06
N PRO A 409 38.81 12.52 39.15
CA PRO A 409 38.99 13.96 39.05
C PRO A 409 40.40 14.29 38.56
N PHE A 410 40.49 15.23 37.61
CA PHE A 410 41.74 15.71 36.99
C PHE A 410 42.70 16.36 37.98
#